data_AF-A0A5R2NH80-F1
#
_entry.id   AF-A0A5R2NH80-F1
#
_cell.length_a   1.000
_cell.length_b   1.000
_cell.length_c   1.000
_cell.angle_alpha   90.00
_cell.angle_beta   90.00
_cell.angle_gamma   90.00
#
_symmetry.space_group_name_H-M   'P 1'
#
loop_
_entity.id
_entity.type
_entity.pdbx_description
1 polymer ?
#
loop_
_entity_poly.entity_id
_entity_poly.type
_entity_poly.pdbx_seq_one_letter_code
_entity_poly.pdbx_strand_id
1 'polypeptide(L)'
;MLRTIRAFWHDQRGLALILVSIMLPAIMGLSLLAIDMSRMNNLHNDLQKGTDALALAAAAELNGRSDAWTRAENALSNLVANNTTFSNTNGGVMSLTTGNGATTVDPTYAACRSKGQVSWCFLASIPASDASPITSANYAASATVTRFIQVKAQPETFSAIFPVSIASSGGSADTNYNISAVSVAGFTSGVCNYTPVFICNPYEMVNGTNAAGGATLEQAVTDPAVHRRLIELRLVGNNAAYGPGNFGFLQPPDGVGNGAQALAETIATSKPLGCYSAQGVNTKTGQNNGPVQDAFNVRFGISPSGNRFNSAEYGPAANVRMGASTSGNGNGNQCPAYNKLTFNATGNMGLPNDATTPYMGGRMGDGNWNLSTYWSTNFQSTTHPSAWDTTKPTRYQVYKYEIANNLVGHASNGGEVGTPPNACLAPVTTVDRRLLYGAILNCNALQAAGNNLNGNSTNLPVEAFASFFITQPVSGANNGGSVFTELVDITGRGGSGTLDNFLRDEAQLYR
;
A
#
# COMPACT_ATOMS: atom_id res chain seq x y z
N MET A 1 -9.86 -83.75 -52.31
CA MET A 1 -10.66 -82.62 -51.80
C MET A 1 -10.91 -82.64 -50.28
N LEU A 2 -11.04 -83.79 -49.60
CA LEU A 2 -11.30 -83.82 -48.15
C LEU A 2 -10.10 -83.48 -47.25
N ARG A 3 -8.86 -83.57 -47.77
CA ARG A 3 -7.62 -83.34 -47.00
C ARG A 3 -7.32 -81.85 -46.78
N THR A 4 -7.69 -80.98 -47.73
CA THR A 4 -7.59 -79.52 -47.61
C THR A 4 -8.64 -78.94 -46.67
N ILE A 5 -9.85 -79.51 -46.65
CA ILE A 5 -10.93 -79.11 -45.71
C ILE A 5 -10.57 -79.47 -44.26
N ARG A 6 -9.98 -80.66 -44.01
CA ARG A 6 -9.47 -81.01 -42.67
C ARG A 6 -8.30 -80.14 -42.20
N ALA A 7 -7.44 -79.72 -43.13
CA ALA A 7 -6.33 -78.81 -42.83
C ALA A 7 -6.82 -77.44 -42.38
N PHE A 8 -7.87 -76.90 -43.01
CA PHE A 8 -8.51 -75.64 -42.62
C PHE A 8 -9.21 -75.74 -41.26
N TRP A 9 -9.80 -76.90 -40.95
CA TRP A 9 -10.50 -77.14 -39.67
C TRP A 9 -9.56 -77.30 -38.46
N HIS A 10 -8.29 -77.65 -38.71
CA HIS A 10 -7.22 -77.71 -37.68
C HIS A 10 -6.29 -76.49 -37.72
N ASP A 11 -6.56 -75.50 -38.58
CA ASP A 11 -5.69 -74.33 -38.72
C ASP A 11 -5.98 -73.30 -37.61
N GLN A 12 -5.20 -73.36 -36.53
CA GLN A 12 -5.29 -72.41 -35.43
C GLN A 12 -4.52 -71.09 -35.68
N ARG A 13 -3.91 -70.91 -36.86
CA ARG A 13 -3.13 -69.69 -37.17
C ARG A 13 -4.01 -68.44 -37.33
N GLY A 14 -5.32 -68.59 -37.52
CA GLY A 14 -6.27 -67.48 -37.72
C GLY A 14 -6.82 -66.86 -36.42
N LEU A 15 -6.58 -67.47 -35.26
CA LEU A 15 -7.12 -66.99 -33.97
C LEU A 15 -6.55 -65.61 -33.59
N ALA A 16 -5.28 -65.37 -33.94
CA ALA A 16 -4.63 -64.07 -33.81
C ALA A 16 -5.31 -62.99 -34.66
N LEU A 17 -5.80 -63.31 -35.86
CA LEU A 17 -6.47 -62.35 -36.75
C LEU A 17 -7.80 -61.86 -36.15
N ILE A 18 -8.58 -62.77 -35.55
CA ILE A 18 -9.84 -62.42 -34.88
C ILE A 18 -9.58 -61.53 -33.67
N LEU A 19 -8.60 -61.90 -32.85
CA LEU A 19 -8.23 -61.14 -31.66
C LEU A 19 -7.72 -59.74 -32.01
N VAL A 20 -6.86 -59.62 -33.03
CA VAL A 20 -6.36 -58.34 -33.55
C VAL A 20 -7.49 -57.50 -34.15
N SER A 21 -8.41 -58.10 -34.90
CA SER A 21 -9.53 -57.36 -35.52
C SER A 21 -10.47 -56.74 -34.49
N ILE A 22 -10.59 -57.33 -33.30
CA ILE A 22 -11.40 -56.81 -32.20
C ILE A 22 -10.60 -55.82 -31.34
N MET A 23 -9.34 -56.14 -31.02
CA MET A 23 -8.52 -55.30 -30.14
C MET A 23 -8.05 -54.01 -30.83
N LEU A 24 -7.76 -54.04 -32.12
CA LEU A 24 -7.19 -52.90 -32.83
C LEU A 24 -8.14 -51.68 -32.86
N PRO A 25 -9.44 -51.82 -33.17
CA PRO A 25 -10.40 -50.71 -33.01
C PRO A 25 -10.52 -50.22 -31.56
N ALA A 26 -10.49 -51.12 -30.57
CA ALA A 26 -10.56 -50.73 -29.17
C ALA A 26 -9.34 -49.91 -28.72
N ILE A 27 -8.13 -50.34 -29.12
CA ILE A 27 -6.88 -49.63 -28.84
C ILE A 27 -6.86 -48.27 -29.55
N MET A 28 -7.27 -48.22 -30.82
CA MET A 28 -7.39 -46.96 -31.56
C MET A 28 -8.39 -46.01 -30.90
N GLY A 29 -9.58 -46.49 -30.53
CA GLY A 29 -10.59 -45.68 -29.86
C GLY A 29 -10.10 -45.09 -28.53
N LEU A 30 -9.48 -45.90 -27.67
CA LEU A 30 -8.89 -45.43 -26.42
C LEU A 30 -7.73 -44.45 -26.65
N SER A 31 -6.92 -44.66 -27.68
CA SER A 31 -5.83 -43.74 -28.03
C SER A 31 -6.35 -42.38 -28.46
N LEU A 32 -7.40 -42.33 -29.29
CA LEU A 32 -8.04 -41.08 -29.71
C LEU A 32 -8.67 -40.34 -28.53
N LEU A 33 -9.38 -41.06 -27.65
CA LEU A 33 -9.93 -40.48 -26.43
C LEU A 33 -8.84 -39.86 -25.54
N ALA A 34 -7.71 -40.55 -25.38
CA ALA A 34 -6.58 -40.04 -24.60
C ALA A 34 -5.97 -38.78 -25.22
N ILE A 35 -5.84 -38.72 -26.55
CA ILE A 35 -5.35 -37.54 -27.27
C ILE A 35 -6.30 -36.36 -27.07
N ASP A 36 -7.61 -36.57 -27.20
CA ASP A 36 -8.59 -35.48 -27.02
C ASP A 36 -8.62 -34.98 -25.58
N MET A 37 -8.57 -35.88 -24.60
CA MET A 37 -8.47 -35.49 -23.19
C MET A 37 -7.21 -34.66 -22.92
N SER A 38 -6.07 -35.04 -23.54
CA SER A 38 -4.82 -34.29 -23.42
C SER A 38 -4.93 -32.89 -24.03
N ARG A 39 -5.49 -32.76 -25.25
CA ARG A 39 -5.69 -31.47 -25.91
C ARG A 39 -6.67 -30.58 -25.14
N MET A 40 -7.78 -31.16 -24.68
CA MET A 40 -8.79 -30.47 -23.87
C MET A 40 -8.19 -29.94 -22.56
N ASN A 41 -7.42 -30.77 -21.85
CA ASN A 41 -6.74 -30.35 -20.62
C ASN A 41 -5.69 -29.28 -20.87
N ASN A 42 -4.95 -29.34 -21.99
CA ASN A 42 -4.00 -28.29 -22.35
C ASN A 42 -4.72 -26.96 -22.63
N LEU A 43 -5.80 -26.97 -23.42
CA LEU A 43 -6.61 -25.78 -23.67
C LEU A 43 -7.18 -25.19 -22.38
N HIS A 44 -7.72 -26.04 -21.49
CA HIS A 44 -8.23 -25.59 -20.20
C HIS A 44 -7.12 -24.97 -19.33
N ASN A 45 -5.94 -25.60 -19.25
CA ASN A 45 -4.80 -25.07 -18.50
C ASN A 45 -4.28 -23.75 -19.07
N ASP A 46 -4.23 -23.60 -20.39
CA ASP A 46 -3.83 -22.35 -21.04
C ASP A 46 -4.84 -21.23 -20.75
N LEU A 47 -6.14 -21.53 -20.82
CA LEU A 47 -7.21 -20.61 -20.45
C LEU A 47 -7.10 -20.21 -18.98
N GLN A 48 -6.90 -21.16 -18.07
CA GLN A 48 -6.79 -20.91 -16.63
C GLN A 48 -5.59 -20.02 -16.30
N LYS A 49 -4.40 -20.34 -16.82
CA LYS A 49 -3.21 -19.49 -16.64
C LYS A 49 -3.43 -18.09 -17.21
N GLY A 50 -4.12 -18.01 -18.35
CA GLY A 50 -4.44 -16.76 -19.00
C GLY A 50 -5.37 -15.88 -18.16
N THR A 51 -6.46 -16.45 -17.64
CA THR A 51 -7.40 -15.73 -16.78
C THR A 51 -6.79 -15.39 -15.42
N ASP A 52 -5.93 -16.25 -14.87
CA ASP A 52 -5.20 -16.00 -13.62
C ASP A 52 -4.27 -14.78 -13.75
N ALA A 53 -3.48 -14.73 -14.83
CA ALA A 53 -2.58 -13.61 -15.10
C ALA A 53 -3.35 -12.30 -15.31
N LEU A 54 -4.46 -12.35 -16.07
CA LEU A 54 -5.33 -11.19 -16.29
C LEU A 54 -5.98 -10.72 -14.98
N ALA A 55 -6.47 -11.65 -14.16
CA ALA A 55 -7.09 -11.34 -12.88
C ALA A 55 -6.08 -10.70 -11.92
N LEU A 56 -4.86 -11.23 -11.81
CA LEU A 56 -3.80 -10.66 -10.98
C LEU A 56 -3.39 -9.25 -11.42
N ALA A 57 -3.18 -9.04 -12.72
CA ALA A 57 -2.79 -7.73 -13.26
C ALA A 57 -3.91 -6.69 -13.04
N ALA A 58 -5.16 -7.07 -13.24
CA ALA A 58 -6.29 -6.18 -12.98
C ALA A 58 -6.53 -5.94 -11.48
N ALA A 59 -6.33 -6.95 -10.64
CA ALA A 59 -6.48 -6.85 -9.20
C ALA A 59 -5.46 -5.87 -8.61
N ALA A 60 -4.20 -5.88 -9.06
CA ALA A 60 -3.17 -4.96 -8.60
C ALA A 60 -3.55 -3.47 -8.73
N GLU A 61 -4.48 -3.14 -9.63
CA GLU A 61 -4.98 -1.78 -9.81
C GLU A 61 -6.14 -1.40 -8.87
N LEU A 62 -6.67 -2.34 -8.08
CA LEU A 62 -7.82 -2.16 -7.18
C LEU A 62 -7.43 -1.55 -5.83
N ASN A 63 -6.83 -0.37 -5.86
CA ASN A 63 -6.35 0.35 -4.67
C ASN A 63 -7.44 1.14 -3.91
N GLY A 64 -8.73 0.92 -4.20
CA GLY A 64 -9.84 1.60 -3.52
C GLY A 64 -10.07 3.07 -3.91
N ARG A 65 -9.39 3.58 -4.95
CA ARG A 65 -9.64 4.94 -5.49
C ARG A 65 -10.78 4.95 -6.53
N SER A 66 -11.31 6.13 -6.81
CA SER A 66 -12.45 6.30 -7.74
C SER A 66 -12.12 5.95 -9.20
N ASP A 67 -10.85 6.01 -9.59
CA ASP A 67 -10.34 5.68 -10.93
C ASP A 67 -9.85 4.22 -11.05
N ALA A 68 -9.95 3.40 -10.00
CA ALA A 68 -9.42 2.04 -9.97
C ALA A 68 -9.95 1.15 -11.11
N TRP A 69 -11.24 1.25 -11.44
CA TRP A 69 -11.82 0.50 -12.57
C TRP A 69 -11.17 0.86 -13.91
N THR A 70 -10.88 2.15 -14.14
CA THR A 70 -10.25 2.61 -15.39
C THR A 70 -8.83 2.06 -15.51
N ARG A 71 -8.07 2.04 -14.41
CA ARG A 71 -6.72 1.48 -14.41
C ARG A 71 -6.73 -0.04 -14.58
N ALA A 72 -7.64 -0.75 -13.93
CA ALA A 72 -7.80 -2.19 -14.12
C ALA A 72 -8.13 -2.57 -15.58
N GLU A 73 -8.96 -1.77 -16.26
CA GLU A 73 -9.25 -1.95 -17.69
C GLU A 73 -8.04 -1.70 -18.60
N ASN A 74 -7.24 -0.69 -18.25
CA ASN A 74 -5.97 -0.43 -18.93
C ASN A 74 -4.96 -1.56 -18.70
N ALA A 75 -4.90 -2.13 -17.49
CA ALA A 75 -4.08 -3.28 -17.16
C ALA A 75 -4.47 -4.51 -17.99
N LEU A 76 -5.76 -4.83 -18.04
CA LEU A 76 -6.31 -5.94 -18.86
C LEU A 76 -6.00 -5.78 -20.35
N SER A 77 -5.91 -4.54 -20.85
CA SER A 77 -5.68 -4.28 -22.27
C SER A 77 -4.21 -4.20 -22.66
N ASN A 78 -3.31 -3.82 -21.75
CA ASN A 78 -1.93 -3.45 -22.10
C ASN A 78 -0.84 -4.27 -21.40
N LEU A 79 -1.10 -4.89 -20.25
CA LEU A 79 -0.05 -5.51 -19.43
C LEU A 79 0.12 -7.01 -19.68
N VAL A 80 -0.93 -7.70 -20.14
CA VAL A 80 -0.95 -9.16 -20.24
C VAL A 80 -1.54 -9.61 -21.57
N ALA A 81 -0.81 -10.48 -22.27
CA ALA A 81 -1.29 -11.21 -23.43
C ALA A 81 -0.90 -12.68 -23.28
N ASN A 82 -1.89 -13.56 -23.32
CA ASN A 82 -1.68 -15.01 -23.26
C ASN A 82 -2.20 -15.65 -24.56
N ASN A 83 -1.63 -16.80 -24.92
CA ASN A 83 -2.13 -17.58 -26.06
C ASN A 83 -2.59 -18.94 -25.56
N THR A 84 -3.64 -19.46 -26.16
CA THR A 84 -4.16 -20.80 -25.94
C THR A 84 -3.95 -21.66 -27.16
N THR A 85 -3.78 -22.96 -26.95
CA THR A 85 -3.63 -23.94 -28.04
C THR A 85 -4.80 -24.92 -28.08
N PHE A 86 -5.07 -25.49 -29.26
CA PHE A 86 -6.12 -26.49 -29.54
C PHE A 86 -7.57 -26.00 -29.63
N SER A 87 -7.81 -24.69 -29.72
CA SER A 87 -9.16 -24.19 -30.06
C SER A 87 -9.50 -24.46 -31.54
N ASN A 88 -10.78 -24.46 -31.88
CA ASN A 88 -11.22 -24.56 -33.28
C ASN A 88 -11.02 -23.25 -34.07
N THR A 89 -10.59 -22.19 -33.39
CA THR A 89 -10.39 -20.85 -33.93
C THR A 89 -8.94 -20.68 -34.40
N ASN A 90 -8.72 -19.92 -35.50
CA ASN A 90 -7.40 -19.50 -36.00
C ASN A 90 -6.33 -20.60 -36.13
N GLY A 91 -6.72 -21.81 -36.57
CA GLY A 91 -5.78 -22.90 -36.82
C GLY A 91 -5.21 -23.55 -35.56
N GLY A 92 -5.91 -23.47 -34.43
CA GLY A 92 -5.50 -24.12 -33.19
C GLY A 92 -4.79 -23.21 -32.20
N VAL A 93 -4.69 -21.91 -32.46
CA VAL A 93 -4.09 -20.94 -31.52
C VAL A 93 -4.96 -19.70 -31.43
N MET A 94 -5.33 -19.30 -30.22
CA MET A 94 -6.04 -18.05 -29.96
C MET A 94 -5.27 -17.19 -28.96
N SER A 95 -5.27 -15.87 -29.16
CA SER A 95 -4.76 -14.93 -28.15
C SER A 95 -5.88 -14.52 -27.21
N LEU A 96 -5.73 -14.82 -25.92
CA LEU A 96 -6.60 -14.39 -24.84
C LEU A 96 -6.26 -12.95 -24.46
N THR A 97 -6.84 -12.01 -25.19
CA THR A 97 -6.70 -10.56 -24.98
C THR A 97 -8.06 -9.88 -25.06
N THR A 98 -8.14 -8.64 -24.55
CA THR A 98 -9.33 -7.81 -24.76
C THR A 98 -9.48 -7.36 -26.22
N GLY A 99 -8.44 -7.51 -27.05
CA GLY A 99 -8.47 -7.18 -28.48
C GLY A 99 -8.82 -5.72 -28.79
N ASN A 100 -9.22 -5.48 -30.03
CA ASN A 100 -9.62 -4.15 -30.51
C ASN A 100 -11.13 -3.93 -30.27
N GLY A 101 -11.53 -2.70 -29.97
CA GLY A 101 -12.93 -2.31 -29.78
C GLY A 101 -13.20 -1.61 -28.45
N ALA A 102 -14.45 -1.21 -28.26
CA ALA A 102 -14.90 -0.57 -27.03
C ALA A 102 -15.30 -1.62 -25.97
N THR A 103 -15.03 -1.31 -24.70
CA THR A 103 -15.55 -2.09 -23.57
C THR A 103 -17.07 -1.99 -23.54
N THR A 104 -17.76 -3.12 -23.49
CA THR A 104 -19.21 -3.19 -23.30
C THR A 104 -19.50 -3.33 -21.81
N VAL A 105 -20.36 -2.45 -21.27
CA VAL A 105 -20.82 -2.53 -19.88
C VAL A 105 -22.15 -3.27 -19.85
N ASP A 106 -22.30 -4.20 -18.90
CA ASP A 106 -23.56 -4.91 -18.72
C ASP A 106 -24.67 -3.91 -18.29
N PRO A 107 -25.83 -3.91 -18.97
CA PRO A 107 -26.89 -2.94 -18.71
C PRO A 107 -27.60 -3.15 -17.37
N THR A 108 -27.51 -4.35 -16.80
CA THR A 108 -28.10 -4.73 -15.51
C THR A 108 -27.10 -4.52 -14.38
N TYR A 109 -25.83 -4.84 -14.62
CA TYR A 109 -24.78 -4.83 -13.62
C TYR A 109 -23.59 -3.96 -14.05
N ALA A 110 -23.59 -2.68 -13.67
CA ALA A 110 -22.54 -1.72 -14.06
C ALA A 110 -21.09 -2.12 -13.68
N ALA A 111 -20.94 -3.05 -12.73
CA ALA A 111 -19.67 -3.64 -12.31
C ALA A 111 -19.13 -4.69 -13.29
N CYS A 112 -19.97 -5.22 -14.19
CA CYS A 112 -19.63 -6.27 -15.14
C CYS A 112 -19.44 -5.69 -16.55
N ARG A 113 -18.39 -6.18 -17.23
CA ARG A 113 -17.91 -5.65 -18.50
C ARG A 113 -17.36 -6.76 -19.38
N SER A 114 -17.30 -6.53 -20.68
CA SER A 114 -16.68 -7.44 -21.63
C SER A 114 -15.99 -6.69 -22.77
N LYS A 115 -14.91 -7.28 -23.27
CA LYS A 115 -14.18 -6.78 -24.44
C LYS A 115 -13.37 -7.92 -25.05
N GLY A 116 -13.54 -8.16 -26.35
CA GLY A 116 -12.85 -9.25 -27.05
C GLY A 116 -13.16 -10.62 -26.43
N GLN A 117 -12.11 -11.40 -26.13
CA GLN A 117 -12.22 -12.76 -25.58
C GLN A 117 -12.30 -12.81 -24.05
N VAL A 118 -12.47 -11.65 -23.41
CA VAL A 118 -12.42 -11.53 -21.94
C VAL A 118 -13.66 -10.79 -21.45
N SER A 119 -14.23 -11.28 -20.35
CA SER A 119 -15.24 -10.57 -19.57
C SER A 119 -14.81 -10.52 -18.11
N TRP A 120 -15.23 -9.50 -17.37
CA TRP A 120 -14.88 -9.34 -15.97
C TRP A 120 -15.98 -8.65 -15.17
N CYS A 121 -16.00 -8.91 -13.87
CA CYS A 121 -16.88 -8.22 -12.92
C CYS A 121 -16.07 -7.74 -11.71
N PHE A 122 -16.27 -6.49 -11.32
CA PHE A 122 -15.71 -5.92 -10.09
C PHE A 122 -16.56 -6.33 -8.88
N LEU A 123 -15.91 -6.83 -7.83
CA LEU A 123 -16.56 -7.40 -6.65
C LEU A 123 -16.16 -6.64 -5.38
N ALA A 124 -17.11 -6.40 -4.49
CA ALA A 124 -16.86 -5.87 -3.15
C ALA A 124 -16.54 -7.00 -2.15
N SER A 125 -17.04 -8.21 -2.40
CA SER A 125 -16.84 -9.39 -1.56
C SER A 125 -16.80 -10.66 -2.39
N ILE A 126 -16.36 -11.76 -1.78
CA ILE A 126 -16.51 -13.12 -2.32
C ILE A 126 -17.21 -13.99 -1.26
N PRO A 127 -17.93 -15.06 -1.67
CA PRO A 127 -18.52 -16.00 -0.73
C PRO A 127 -17.45 -16.64 0.18
N ALA A 128 -17.81 -16.94 1.43
CA ALA A 128 -16.87 -17.53 2.40
C ALA A 128 -16.41 -18.95 2.02
N SER A 129 -17.20 -19.67 1.22
CA SER A 129 -16.86 -20.99 0.69
C SER A 129 -16.64 -20.92 -0.82
N ASP A 130 -15.58 -21.57 -1.30
CA ASP A 130 -15.25 -21.64 -2.72
C ASP A 130 -16.23 -22.46 -3.56
N ALA A 131 -16.99 -23.34 -2.91
CA ALA A 131 -18.07 -24.08 -3.55
C ALA A 131 -19.32 -23.22 -3.83
N SER A 132 -19.41 -22.03 -3.23
CA SER A 132 -20.57 -21.15 -3.40
C SER A 132 -20.38 -20.22 -4.61
N PRO A 133 -21.40 -20.08 -5.48
CA PRO A 133 -21.31 -19.22 -6.65
C PRO A 133 -21.22 -17.75 -6.25
N ILE A 134 -20.46 -16.97 -7.02
CA ILE A 134 -20.46 -15.51 -6.95
C ILE A 134 -21.74 -15.01 -7.61
N THR A 135 -22.48 -14.17 -6.90
CA THR A 135 -23.78 -13.63 -7.35
C THR A 135 -23.76 -12.11 -7.42
N SER A 136 -24.83 -11.49 -7.90
CA SER A 136 -24.95 -10.03 -7.96
C SER A 136 -24.86 -9.35 -6.58
N ALA A 137 -25.11 -10.07 -5.48
CA ALA A 137 -24.92 -9.55 -4.13
C ALA A 137 -23.44 -9.26 -3.79
N ASN A 138 -22.51 -9.84 -4.54
CA ASN A 138 -21.08 -9.64 -4.36
C ASN A 138 -20.50 -8.51 -5.20
N TYR A 139 -21.26 -8.00 -6.19
CA TYR A 139 -20.79 -6.98 -7.12
C TYR A 139 -20.56 -5.65 -6.41
N ALA A 140 -19.48 -4.97 -6.79
CA ALA A 140 -19.15 -3.69 -6.20
C ALA A 140 -20.08 -2.59 -6.70
N ALA A 141 -20.57 -1.75 -5.79
CA ALA A 141 -21.39 -0.59 -6.14
C ALA A 141 -20.56 0.55 -6.77
N SER A 142 -19.25 0.60 -6.51
CA SER A 142 -18.33 1.62 -7.01
C SER A 142 -16.88 1.14 -7.01
N ALA A 143 -16.00 1.87 -7.70
CA ALA A 143 -14.56 1.62 -7.69
C ALA A 143 -13.94 1.66 -6.28
N THR A 144 -14.44 2.51 -5.38
CA THR A 144 -13.86 2.69 -4.05
C THR A 144 -14.11 1.52 -3.09
N VAL A 145 -15.24 0.82 -3.26
CA VAL A 145 -15.60 -0.37 -2.46
C VAL A 145 -15.17 -1.68 -3.13
N THR A 146 -14.60 -1.63 -4.33
CA THR A 146 -14.12 -2.82 -5.04
C THR A 146 -12.90 -3.39 -4.32
N ARG A 147 -12.85 -4.73 -4.21
CA ARG A 147 -11.78 -5.47 -3.53
C ARG A 147 -11.26 -6.64 -4.36
N PHE A 148 -12.11 -7.21 -5.21
CA PHE A 148 -11.76 -8.33 -6.08
C PHE A 148 -12.23 -8.06 -7.50
N ILE A 149 -11.66 -8.80 -8.43
CA ILE A 149 -12.12 -8.88 -9.81
C ILE A 149 -12.26 -10.35 -10.19
N GLN A 150 -13.40 -10.70 -10.75
CA GLN A 150 -13.60 -11.97 -11.42
C GLN A 150 -13.35 -11.77 -12.91
N VAL A 151 -12.42 -12.51 -13.48
CA VAL A 151 -12.13 -12.52 -14.93
C VAL A 151 -12.59 -13.85 -15.50
N LYS A 152 -13.24 -13.83 -16.66
CA LYS A 152 -13.71 -15.01 -17.39
C LYS A 152 -13.23 -14.94 -18.83
N ALA A 153 -12.62 -16.02 -19.31
CA ALA A 153 -12.41 -16.22 -20.74
C ALA A 153 -13.76 -16.53 -21.39
N GLN A 154 -14.01 -15.98 -22.58
CA GLN A 154 -15.14 -16.42 -23.39
C GLN A 154 -14.98 -17.92 -23.73
N PRO A 155 -16.09 -18.68 -23.85
CA PRO A 155 -16.00 -20.10 -24.13
C PRO A 155 -15.36 -20.40 -25.49
N GLU A 156 -14.30 -21.20 -25.49
CA GLU A 156 -13.62 -21.66 -26.70
C GLU A 156 -14.16 -23.03 -27.12
N THR A 157 -14.55 -23.15 -28.38
CA THR A 157 -15.00 -24.42 -28.95
C THR A 157 -13.80 -25.30 -29.31
N PHE A 158 -13.84 -26.53 -28.82
CA PHE A 158 -12.89 -27.62 -29.06
C PHE A 158 -13.59 -28.76 -29.79
N SER A 159 -13.00 -29.26 -30.88
CA SER A 159 -13.49 -30.45 -31.59
C SER A 159 -12.67 -31.69 -31.25
N ALA A 160 -13.35 -32.69 -30.70
CA ALA A 160 -12.81 -34.01 -30.40
C ALA A 160 -12.70 -34.87 -31.67
N ILE A 161 -11.61 -35.63 -31.77
CA ILE A 161 -11.37 -36.61 -32.83
C ILE A 161 -12.15 -37.91 -32.55
N PHE A 162 -12.28 -38.28 -31.27
CA PHE A 162 -13.07 -39.42 -30.83
C PHE A 162 -14.57 -39.05 -30.79
N PRO A 163 -15.43 -39.73 -31.56
CA PRO A 163 -16.86 -39.45 -31.56
C PRO A 163 -17.49 -39.97 -30.27
N VAL A 164 -17.54 -39.12 -29.23
CA VAL A 164 -18.27 -39.42 -28.00
C VAL A 164 -19.75 -39.15 -28.24
N SER A 165 -20.53 -40.20 -28.46
CA SER A 165 -22.01 -40.13 -28.50
C SER A 165 -22.62 -40.20 -27.09
N ILE A 166 -22.03 -39.53 -26.11
CA ILE A 166 -22.59 -39.47 -24.75
C ILE A 166 -23.54 -38.26 -24.72
N ALA A 167 -24.84 -38.56 -24.89
CA ALA A 167 -25.99 -37.71 -24.56
C ALA A 167 -26.50 -36.66 -25.57
N SER A 168 -26.38 -36.86 -26.89
CA SER A 168 -27.34 -36.26 -27.84
C SER A 168 -28.45 -37.28 -28.15
N SER A 169 -29.69 -36.98 -27.76
CA SER A 169 -30.89 -37.80 -28.02
C SER A 169 -31.31 -37.80 -29.51
N GLY A 170 -30.35 -37.87 -30.44
CA GLY A 170 -30.63 -37.89 -31.86
C GLY A 170 -29.36 -38.00 -32.71
N GLY A 171 -29.02 -39.23 -33.12
CA GLY A 171 -28.34 -39.63 -34.37
C GLY A 171 -27.03 -38.97 -34.82
N SER A 172 -26.56 -37.91 -34.18
CA SER A 172 -25.40 -37.11 -34.60
C SER A 172 -24.39 -37.11 -33.46
N ALA A 173 -23.19 -37.61 -33.73
CA ALA A 173 -22.07 -37.49 -32.79
C ALA A 173 -21.72 -35.99 -32.65
N ASP A 174 -22.07 -35.38 -31.53
CA ASP A 174 -21.60 -34.04 -31.20
C ASP A 174 -20.18 -34.15 -30.66
N THR A 175 -19.22 -33.64 -31.44
CA THR A 175 -17.79 -33.65 -31.11
C THR A 175 -17.30 -32.30 -30.63
N ASN A 176 -18.20 -31.31 -30.50
CA ASN A 176 -17.84 -29.96 -30.10
C ASN A 176 -18.12 -29.72 -28.62
N TYR A 177 -17.11 -29.23 -27.91
CA TYR A 177 -17.19 -28.89 -26.49
C TYR A 177 -16.74 -27.45 -26.28
N ASN A 178 -17.42 -26.72 -25.40
CA ASN A 178 -17.01 -25.37 -25.02
C ASN A 178 -16.22 -25.42 -23.72
N ILE A 179 -15.01 -24.88 -23.72
CA ILE A 179 -14.14 -24.78 -22.56
C ILE A 179 -13.99 -23.30 -22.21
N SER A 180 -14.20 -22.98 -20.94
CA SER A 180 -13.97 -21.64 -20.40
C SER A 180 -13.18 -21.74 -19.10
N ALA A 181 -12.49 -20.67 -18.74
CA ALA A 181 -11.85 -20.52 -17.44
C ALA A 181 -12.36 -19.27 -16.73
N VAL A 182 -12.35 -19.32 -15.40
CA VAL A 182 -12.73 -18.21 -14.54
C VAL A 182 -11.71 -18.13 -13.43
N SER A 183 -11.24 -16.91 -13.14
CA SER A 183 -10.30 -16.65 -12.06
C SER A 183 -10.78 -15.46 -11.25
N VAL A 184 -10.54 -15.50 -9.94
CA VAL A 184 -10.86 -14.39 -9.03
C VAL A 184 -9.60 -13.98 -8.31
N ALA A 185 -9.23 -12.70 -8.46
CA ALA A 185 -8.10 -12.12 -7.77
C ALA A 185 -8.52 -10.92 -6.93
N GLY A 186 -7.80 -10.69 -5.84
CA GLY A 186 -7.96 -9.51 -4.99
C GLY A 186 -6.61 -8.84 -4.74
N PHE A 187 -6.67 -7.62 -4.24
CA PHE A 187 -5.49 -6.85 -3.90
C PHE A 187 -5.52 -6.39 -2.46
N THR A 188 -4.40 -6.66 -1.79
CA THR A 188 -4.09 -6.14 -0.47
C THR A 188 -2.87 -5.26 -0.54
N SER A 189 -2.97 -4.06 0.03
CA SER A 189 -1.82 -3.20 0.25
C SER A 189 -1.73 -2.90 1.73
N GLY A 190 -0.54 -2.96 2.31
CA GLY A 190 -0.33 -2.60 3.70
C GLY A 190 1.08 -2.13 3.95
N VAL A 191 1.32 -1.53 5.11
CA VAL A 191 2.64 -1.08 5.53
C VAL A 191 3.09 -1.83 6.77
N CYS A 192 4.29 -2.40 6.73
CA CYS A 192 4.92 -3.06 7.87
C CYS A 192 6.01 -2.19 8.49
N ASN A 193 6.37 -2.47 9.76
CA ASN A 193 7.34 -1.68 10.51
C ASN A 193 6.95 -0.20 10.65
N TYR A 194 5.64 0.03 10.83
CA TYR A 194 5.02 1.34 10.75
C TYR A 194 4.75 1.93 12.14
N THR A 195 4.86 3.25 12.28
CA THR A 195 4.47 3.91 13.53
C THR A 195 2.94 3.88 13.63
N PRO A 196 2.33 3.46 14.75
CA PRO A 196 0.87 3.26 14.84
C PRO A 196 0.14 4.60 15.01
N VAL A 197 0.26 5.49 14.04
CA VAL A 197 -0.35 6.82 14.01
C VAL A 197 -1.20 6.95 12.75
N PHE A 198 -2.36 7.57 12.89
CA PHE A 198 -3.14 8.05 11.76
C PHE A 198 -3.24 9.57 11.80
N ILE A 199 -3.34 10.18 10.64
CA ILE A 199 -3.43 11.63 10.45
C ILE A 199 -4.63 11.90 9.57
N CYS A 200 -5.52 12.76 10.04
CA CYS A 200 -6.59 13.30 9.22
C CYS A 200 -5.98 14.18 8.14
N ASN A 201 -6.27 13.84 6.88
CA ASN A 201 -5.68 14.44 5.71
C ASN A 201 -5.73 15.97 5.78
N PRO A 202 -4.56 16.64 5.94
CA PRO A 202 -4.52 18.10 5.97
C PRO A 202 -5.02 18.74 4.67
N TYR A 203 -4.91 18.00 3.56
CA TYR A 203 -5.28 18.40 2.21
C TYR A 203 -6.62 17.80 1.75
N GLU A 204 -7.46 17.34 2.69
CA GLU A 204 -8.76 16.74 2.38
C GLU A 204 -9.66 17.71 1.59
N MET A 205 -10.02 17.32 0.36
CA MET A 205 -10.89 18.12 -0.50
C MET A 205 -12.36 17.88 -0.16
N VAL A 206 -13.07 18.94 0.20
CA VAL A 206 -14.52 18.94 0.45
C VAL A 206 -15.17 19.91 -0.54
N ASN A 207 -16.06 19.40 -1.39
CA ASN A 207 -16.75 20.19 -2.42
C ASN A 207 -15.79 21.02 -3.33
N GLY A 208 -14.64 20.43 -3.69
CA GLY A 208 -13.67 21.07 -4.59
C GLY A 208 -12.78 22.13 -3.95
N THR A 209 -12.79 22.28 -2.62
CA THR A 209 -11.89 23.17 -1.89
C THR A 209 -11.42 22.54 -0.57
N ASN A 210 -10.45 23.16 0.10
CA ASN A 210 -10.01 22.75 1.43
C ASN A 210 -9.41 23.93 2.22
N ALA A 211 -9.15 23.70 3.51
CA ALA A 211 -8.49 24.68 4.38
C ALA A 211 -6.97 24.79 4.17
N ALA A 212 -6.41 24.00 3.25
CA ALA A 212 -4.99 23.99 2.87
C ALA A 212 -4.71 24.80 1.59
N GLY A 213 -5.58 25.77 1.28
CA GLY A 213 -5.40 26.65 0.11
C GLY A 213 -5.74 26.00 -1.22
N GLY A 214 -6.58 24.96 -1.23
CA GLY A 214 -7.06 24.27 -2.43
C GLY A 214 -6.08 23.26 -3.03
N ALA A 215 -4.95 23.01 -2.37
CA ALA A 215 -3.96 22.03 -2.83
C ALA A 215 -4.41 20.60 -2.52
N THR A 216 -4.21 19.66 -3.44
CA THR A 216 -4.45 18.23 -3.20
C THR A 216 -3.29 17.58 -2.44
N LEU A 217 -3.50 16.37 -1.93
CA LEU A 217 -2.44 15.61 -1.26
C LEU A 217 -1.28 15.30 -2.21
N GLU A 218 -1.54 15.05 -3.49
CA GLU A 218 -0.50 14.81 -4.49
C GLU A 218 0.28 16.09 -4.82
N GLN A 219 -0.40 17.24 -4.88
CA GLN A 219 0.28 18.53 -5.02
C GLN A 219 1.16 18.83 -3.81
N ALA A 220 0.76 18.37 -2.62
CA ALA A 220 1.55 18.52 -1.41
C ALA A 220 2.88 17.77 -1.41
N VAL A 221 3.09 16.81 -2.32
CA VAL A 221 4.41 16.16 -2.50
C VAL A 221 5.09 16.50 -3.83
N THR A 222 4.34 16.98 -4.83
CA THR A 222 4.89 17.27 -6.16
C THR A 222 5.17 18.75 -6.42
N ASP A 223 4.42 19.68 -5.80
CA ASP A 223 4.64 21.12 -5.93
C ASP A 223 5.62 21.61 -4.85
N PRO A 224 6.81 22.11 -5.22
CA PRO A 224 7.80 22.59 -4.27
C PRO A 224 7.28 23.67 -3.31
N ALA A 225 6.31 24.51 -3.71
CA ALA A 225 5.76 25.53 -2.83
C ALA A 225 4.87 24.95 -1.74
N VAL A 226 4.09 23.91 -2.06
CA VAL A 226 3.17 23.25 -1.11
C VAL A 226 3.93 22.24 -0.25
N HIS A 227 4.90 21.53 -0.82
CA HIS A 227 5.69 20.50 -0.12
C HIS A 227 6.43 21.04 1.12
N ARG A 228 6.86 22.31 1.08
CA ARG A 228 7.62 22.94 2.18
C ARG A 228 6.75 23.42 3.36
N ARG A 229 5.43 23.33 3.24
CA ARG A 229 4.51 23.87 4.26
C ARG A 229 4.66 23.11 5.56
N LEU A 230 4.88 23.86 6.64
CA LEU A 230 4.88 23.29 7.98
C LEU A 230 3.44 23.02 8.43
N ILE A 231 3.21 21.85 9.01
CA ILE A 231 1.90 21.39 9.48
C ILE A 231 1.96 21.18 11.00
N GLU A 232 1.09 21.86 11.74
CA GLU A 232 0.88 21.61 13.16
C GLU A 232 -0.18 20.52 13.33
N LEU A 233 0.26 19.30 13.63
CA LEU A 233 -0.63 18.18 13.94
C LEU A 233 -1.03 18.21 15.42
N ARG A 234 -2.33 18.14 15.69
CA ARG A 234 -2.87 18.19 17.07
C ARG A 234 -3.60 16.90 17.42
N LEU A 235 -3.32 16.39 18.62
CA LEU A 235 -4.09 15.31 19.22
C LEU A 235 -5.47 15.85 19.60
N VAL A 236 -6.53 15.11 19.30
CA VAL A 236 -7.90 15.53 19.61
C VAL A 236 -8.20 15.23 21.08
N GLY A 237 -8.81 16.20 21.78
CA GLY A 237 -9.27 16.05 23.15
C GLY A 237 -10.49 15.12 23.26
N ASN A 238 -10.90 14.80 24.50
CA ASN A 238 -12.01 13.89 24.72
C ASN A 238 -13.32 14.43 24.10
N ASN A 239 -14.03 13.61 23.34
CA ASN A 239 -15.29 13.94 22.64
C ASN A 239 -15.21 15.03 21.54
N ALA A 240 -14.01 15.48 21.16
CA ALA A 240 -13.87 16.38 20.01
C ALA A 240 -13.82 15.57 18.70
N ALA A 241 -14.42 16.14 17.64
CA ALA A 241 -14.41 15.52 16.32
C ALA A 241 -13.01 15.64 15.69
N TYR A 242 -12.56 14.56 15.05
CA TYR A 242 -11.35 14.57 14.24
C TYR A 242 -11.60 15.31 12.92
N GLY A 243 -10.76 16.30 12.61
CA GLY A 243 -10.77 17.00 11.34
C GLY A 243 -9.36 17.14 10.74
N PRO A 244 -9.23 17.74 9.55
CA PRO A 244 -7.94 17.92 8.86
C PRO A 244 -6.83 18.42 9.78
N GLY A 245 -5.68 17.74 9.73
CA GLY A 245 -4.50 18.01 10.57
C GLY A 245 -4.56 17.44 11.97
N ASN A 246 -5.65 16.81 12.40
CA ASN A 246 -5.61 16.04 13.64
C ASN A 246 -4.84 14.73 13.44
N PHE A 247 -4.19 14.26 14.50
CA PHE A 247 -3.60 12.92 14.50
C PHE A 247 -4.11 12.13 15.69
N GLY A 248 -4.06 10.80 15.57
CA GLY A 248 -4.41 9.87 16.62
C GLY A 248 -3.63 8.57 16.47
N PHE A 249 -3.99 7.57 17.24
CA PHE A 249 -3.24 6.32 17.31
C PHE A 249 -4.02 5.15 16.71
N LEU A 250 -3.30 4.31 15.99
CA LEU A 250 -3.80 3.02 15.53
C LEU A 250 -3.66 1.99 16.65
N GLN A 251 -4.54 1.00 16.63
CA GLN A 251 -4.45 -0.14 17.52
C GLN A 251 -3.12 -0.88 17.26
N PRO A 252 -2.26 -1.06 18.28
CA PRO A 252 -1.08 -1.91 18.16
C PRO A 252 -1.51 -3.36 17.87
N PRO A 253 -0.70 -4.16 17.15
CA PRO A 253 -0.99 -5.57 16.91
C PRO A 253 -1.06 -6.39 18.19
N ASP A 254 -1.72 -7.54 18.10
CA ASP A 254 -1.83 -8.49 19.21
C ASP A 254 -0.43 -8.94 19.68
N GLY A 255 -0.21 -8.90 21.00
CA GLY A 255 1.07 -9.23 21.63
C GLY A 255 1.95 -8.03 21.99
N VAL A 256 1.64 -6.83 21.49
CA VAL A 256 2.20 -5.59 22.02
C VAL A 256 1.32 -5.12 23.17
N GLY A 257 1.89 -4.99 24.37
CA GLY A 257 1.15 -4.84 25.64
C GLY A 257 0.00 -3.82 25.65
N ASN A 258 -0.85 -3.90 26.68
CA ASN A 258 -2.02 -3.03 26.79
C ASN A 258 -1.68 -1.69 27.49
N GLY A 259 -2.46 -0.66 27.14
CA GLY A 259 -2.33 0.68 27.72
C GLY A 259 -1.39 1.62 26.97
N ALA A 260 -1.27 2.83 27.52
CA ALA A 260 -0.61 3.94 26.83
C ALA A 260 0.92 3.94 26.97
N GLN A 261 1.48 3.20 27.92
CA GLN A 261 2.93 2.99 27.98
C GLN A 261 3.40 2.12 26.81
N ALA A 262 2.72 1.00 26.55
CA ALA A 262 3.02 0.12 25.42
C ALA A 262 2.84 0.84 24.07
N LEU A 263 1.83 1.72 23.96
CA LEU A 263 1.66 2.58 22.79
C LEU A 263 2.82 3.58 22.63
N ALA A 264 3.30 4.18 23.72
CA ALA A 264 4.45 5.07 23.65
C ALA A 264 5.73 4.31 23.24
N GLU A 265 5.91 3.07 23.69
CA GLU A 265 7.01 2.19 23.30
C GLU A 265 6.96 1.82 21.81
N THR A 266 5.77 1.55 21.25
CA THR A 266 5.62 1.31 19.81
C THR A 266 5.82 2.55 18.95
N ILE A 267 5.58 3.75 19.49
CA ILE A 267 5.87 5.02 18.80
C ILE A 267 7.37 5.35 18.90
N ALA A 268 8.00 5.06 20.03
CA ALA A 268 9.39 5.40 20.30
C ALA A 268 10.38 4.45 19.63
N THR A 269 10.01 3.19 19.36
CA THR A 269 10.93 2.18 18.80
C THR A 269 11.38 2.51 17.37
N SER A 270 12.59 2.09 17.03
CA SER A 270 13.12 2.12 15.66
C SER A 270 12.76 0.88 14.83
N LYS A 271 12.17 -0.14 15.46
CA LYS A 271 11.71 -1.38 14.82
C LYS A 271 10.28 -1.69 15.26
N PRO A 272 9.26 -1.00 14.71
CA PRO A 272 7.88 -1.27 15.08
C PRO A 272 7.51 -2.69 14.65
N LEU A 273 6.89 -3.46 15.56
CA LEU A 273 6.33 -4.76 15.22
C LEU A 273 4.86 -4.53 14.86
N GLY A 274 4.54 -4.51 13.57
CA GLY A 274 3.16 -4.36 13.09
C GLY A 274 3.03 -4.05 11.62
N CYS A 275 1.98 -4.61 11.01
CA CYS A 275 1.56 -4.32 9.65
C CYS A 275 0.13 -3.74 9.67
N TYR A 276 -0.10 -2.69 8.90
CA TYR A 276 -1.39 -2.01 8.79
C TYR A 276 -1.88 -2.08 7.35
N SER A 277 -3.09 -2.62 7.17
CA SER A 277 -3.74 -2.73 5.86
C SER A 277 -4.32 -1.39 5.44
N ALA A 278 -4.14 -1.01 4.17
CA ALA A 278 -4.75 0.17 3.56
C ALA A 278 -6.29 0.08 3.55
N GLN A 279 -6.82 -1.15 3.56
CA GLN A 279 -8.25 -1.40 3.45
C GLN A 279 -9.01 -1.20 4.75
N GLY A 280 -8.33 -1.20 5.89
CA GLY A 280 -8.96 -1.06 7.19
C GLY A 280 -7.95 -0.95 8.31
N VAL A 281 -7.87 0.21 8.93
CA VAL A 281 -7.14 0.41 10.18
C VAL A 281 -8.09 0.61 11.34
N ASN A 282 -7.71 0.09 12.51
CA ASN A 282 -8.47 0.26 13.75
C ASN A 282 -7.79 1.32 14.61
N THR A 283 -8.56 2.24 15.20
CA THR A 283 -8.03 3.30 16.07
C THR A 283 -8.04 2.87 17.54
N LYS A 284 -7.10 3.40 18.33
CA LYS A 284 -7.06 3.21 19.78
C LYS A 284 -7.25 4.55 20.49
N THR A 285 -8.10 4.55 21.50
CA THR A 285 -8.24 5.68 22.41
C THR A 285 -7.04 5.73 23.37
N GLY A 286 -6.38 6.88 23.45
CA GLY A 286 -5.24 7.05 24.34
C GLY A 286 -4.76 8.49 24.42
N GLN A 287 -5.23 9.21 25.43
CA GLN A 287 -4.69 10.52 25.82
C GLN A 287 -3.64 10.30 26.91
N ASN A 288 -2.39 10.06 26.48
CA ASN A 288 -1.24 10.02 27.39
C ASN A 288 -0.17 10.98 26.87
N ASN A 289 -0.50 12.27 26.92
CA ASN A 289 0.33 13.36 26.37
C ASN A 289 1.79 13.30 26.87
N GLY A 290 2.04 12.96 28.15
CA GLY A 290 3.40 12.82 28.68
C GLY A 290 4.20 11.67 28.03
N PRO A 291 3.76 10.41 28.15
CA PRO A 291 4.41 9.27 27.50
C PRO A 291 4.62 9.42 25.98
N VAL A 292 3.64 9.99 25.28
CA VAL A 292 3.71 10.23 23.83
C VAL A 292 4.71 11.33 23.49
N GLN A 293 4.72 12.41 24.29
CA GLN A 293 5.72 13.48 24.15
C GLN A 293 7.13 12.92 24.29
N ASP A 294 7.38 12.12 25.33
CA ASP A 294 8.67 11.48 25.56
C ASP A 294 9.03 10.58 24.35
N ALA A 295 8.08 9.82 23.80
CA ALA A 295 8.30 8.97 22.63
C ALA A 295 8.70 9.74 21.36
N PHE A 296 8.23 10.97 21.17
CA PHE A 296 8.70 11.84 20.09
C PHE A 296 10.04 12.50 20.43
N ASN A 297 10.22 12.94 21.69
CA ASN A 297 11.36 13.72 22.12
C ASN A 297 12.65 12.90 22.24
N VAL A 298 12.59 11.59 22.47
CA VAL A 298 13.79 10.72 22.41
C VAL A 298 14.47 10.77 21.04
N ARG A 299 13.72 11.06 19.95
CA ARG A 299 14.26 11.24 18.59
C ARG A 299 15.19 12.45 18.51
N PHE A 300 15.00 13.44 19.39
CA PHE A 300 15.80 14.66 19.53
C PHE A 300 16.90 14.54 20.60
N GLY A 301 17.16 13.33 21.14
CA GLY A 301 18.15 13.16 22.20
C GLY A 301 17.77 13.85 23.51
N ILE A 302 16.46 14.02 23.74
CA ILE A 302 15.92 14.53 25.00
C ILE A 302 15.59 13.34 25.89
N SER A 303 16.06 13.37 27.14
CA SER A 303 15.78 12.29 28.08
C SER A 303 14.29 12.24 28.46
N PRO A 304 13.69 11.04 28.49
CA PRO A 304 12.30 10.85 28.87
C PRO A 304 12.12 10.99 30.39
N SER A 305 10.87 11.11 30.84
CA SER A 305 10.55 11.07 32.25
C SER A 305 10.66 9.64 32.82
N GLY A 306 11.47 9.47 33.87
CA GLY A 306 11.68 8.18 34.54
C GLY A 306 12.57 7.20 33.75
N ASN A 307 12.57 5.92 34.16
CA ASN A 307 13.43 4.87 33.57
C ASN A 307 12.79 4.21 32.33
N ARG A 308 12.32 5.02 31.38
CA ARG A 308 11.66 4.55 30.15
C ARG A 308 12.60 4.70 28.96
N PHE A 309 12.35 3.93 27.88
CA PHE A 309 13.09 4.03 26.62
C PHE A 309 14.62 3.88 26.78
N ASN A 310 15.06 2.87 27.55
CA ASN A 310 16.46 2.66 27.93
C ASN A 310 17.22 1.61 27.09
N SER A 311 16.56 1.02 26.09
CA SER A 311 17.17 0.07 25.13
C SER A 311 17.67 0.78 23.86
N ALA A 312 18.66 0.19 23.20
CA ALA A 312 19.32 0.77 22.01
C ALA A 312 18.34 1.13 20.87
N GLU A 313 17.21 0.43 20.76
CA GLU A 313 16.16 0.68 19.76
C GLU A 313 15.51 2.06 19.90
N TYR A 314 15.58 2.67 21.09
CA TYR A 314 15.02 3.99 21.38
C TYR A 314 16.01 5.13 21.19
N GLY A 315 17.23 4.83 20.71
CA GLY A 315 18.26 5.82 20.49
C GLY A 315 17.82 7.03 19.65
N PRO A 316 18.48 8.17 19.80
CA PRO A 316 18.14 9.39 19.09
C PRO A 316 18.41 9.29 17.59
N ALA A 317 17.96 10.30 16.84
CA ALA A 317 18.37 10.48 15.46
C ALA A 317 19.86 10.75 15.32
N ALA A 318 20.42 10.45 14.15
CA ALA A 318 21.80 10.78 13.82
C ALA A 318 22.10 12.29 13.94
N ASN A 319 21.11 13.13 13.68
CA ASN A 319 21.17 14.58 13.90
C ASN A 319 20.03 15.02 14.84
N VAL A 320 20.40 15.56 16.01
CA VAL A 320 19.48 16.04 17.06
C VAL A 320 19.37 17.55 17.17
N ARG A 321 19.98 18.33 16.24
CA ARG A 321 19.91 19.80 16.27
C ARG A 321 18.47 20.30 16.35
N MET A 322 18.20 21.18 17.31
CA MET A 322 16.86 21.67 17.62
C MET A 322 16.85 23.13 18.09
N GLY A 323 17.99 23.83 18.03
CA GLY A 323 18.14 25.19 18.51
C GLY A 323 18.31 25.28 20.02
N ALA A 324 18.63 24.17 20.70
CA ALA A 324 18.58 24.14 22.16
C ALA A 324 19.94 24.44 22.81
N SER A 325 19.90 25.21 23.90
CA SER A 325 21.00 25.32 24.87
C SER A 325 20.59 24.70 26.21
N THR A 326 21.49 23.98 26.86
CA THR A 326 21.26 23.46 28.22
C THR A 326 21.46 24.57 29.25
N SER A 327 20.49 24.80 30.13
CA SER A 327 20.61 25.76 31.22
C SER A 327 21.33 25.14 32.41
N GLY A 328 22.58 25.55 32.68
CA GLY A 328 23.31 25.31 33.93
C GLY A 328 24.56 24.43 33.83
N ASN A 329 25.40 24.53 34.87
CA ASN A 329 26.68 23.82 35.16
C ASN A 329 26.61 22.27 35.20
N GLY A 330 25.72 21.63 34.41
CA GLY A 330 25.76 20.19 34.20
C GLY A 330 26.90 19.85 33.25
N ASN A 331 27.72 18.87 33.59
CA ASN A 331 28.70 18.28 32.66
C ASN A 331 28.03 18.10 31.30
N GLY A 332 28.64 18.65 30.22
CA GLY A 332 28.15 18.60 28.83
C GLY A 332 28.05 17.19 28.22
N ASN A 333 27.97 16.18 29.07
CA ASN A 333 27.97 14.77 28.78
C ASN A 333 26.79 14.08 29.49
N GLN A 334 25.63 14.73 29.57
CA GLN A 334 24.37 14.14 30.07
C GLN A 334 23.26 14.34 29.05
N CYS A 335 22.34 13.38 28.94
CA CYS A 335 21.20 13.47 28.04
C CYS A 335 20.16 14.47 28.60
N PRO A 336 19.94 15.63 27.98
CA PRO A 336 19.21 16.74 28.59
C PRO A 336 17.72 16.43 28.72
N ALA A 337 17.13 16.76 29.86
CA ALA A 337 15.68 16.71 30.04
C ALA A 337 15.02 17.93 29.37
N TYR A 338 13.79 17.78 28.87
CA TYR A 338 13.08 18.85 28.14
C TYR A 338 13.03 20.17 28.91
N ASN A 339 12.76 20.13 30.21
CA ASN A 339 12.66 21.32 31.08
C ASN A 339 14.02 21.98 31.42
N LYS A 340 15.14 21.43 30.92
CA LYS A 340 16.49 22.00 31.04
C LYS A 340 16.99 22.60 29.73
N LEU A 341 16.17 22.57 28.69
CA LEU A 341 16.49 23.14 27.38
C LEU A 341 15.86 24.52 27.24
N THR A 342 16.66 25.46 26.76
CA THR A 342 16.18 26.74 26.25
C THR A 342 16.30 26.70 24.73
N PHE A 343 15.17 26.77 24.02
CA PHE A 343 15.13 26.71 22.57
C PHE A 343 15.33 28.09 21.95
N ASN A 344 16.04 28.12 20.83
CA ASN A 344 16.37 29.30 20.04
C ASN A 344 17.03 30.41 20.88
N ALA A 345 17.90 30.03 21.81
CA ALA A 345 18.77 30.97 22.53
C ALA A 345 19.74 31.66 21.55
N THR A 346 20.33 32.78 21.94
CA THR A 346 21.24 33.56 21.08
C THR A 346 22.32 32.67 20.46
N GLY A 347 22.35 32.61 19.13
CA GLY A 347 23.31 31.83 18.35
C GLY A 347 22.93 30.37 18.10
N ASN A 348 21.79 29.88 18.61
CA ASN A 348 21.26 28.55 18.32
C ASN A 348 19.91 28.68 17.61
N MET A 349 19.66 27.87 16.59
CA MET A 349 18.40 27.91 15.85
C MET A 349 17.96 26.52 15.42
N GLY A 350 16.76 26.12 15.82
CA GLY A 350 16.09 24.95 15.27
C GLY A 350 15.63 25.22 13.85
N LEU A 351 15.18 24.19 13.14
CA LEU A 351 14.59 24.39 11.81
C LEU A 351 13.40 25.37 11.94
N PRO A 352 13.44 26.55 11.30
CA PRO A 352 12.48 27.62 11.57
C PRO A 352 11.07 27.24 11.16
N ASN A 353 10.07 27.76 11.87
CA ASN A 353 8.70 27.74 11.38
C ASN A 353 8.51 28.62 10.15
N ASP A 354 7.42 28.40 9.42
CA ASP A 354 7.02 29.30 8.34
C ASP A 354 6.72 30.68 8.91
N ALA A 355 7.05 31.74 8.16
CA ALA A 355 6.88 33.12 8.60
C ALA A 355 5.39 33.48 8.81
N THR A 356 4.51 32.84 8.05
CA THR A 356 3.05 33.01 8.18
C THR A 356 2.37 31.65 8.21
N THR A 357 1.22 31.57 8.88
CA THR A 357 0.37 30.38 8.95
C THR A 357 -1.04 30.65 8.42
N PRO A 358 -1.19 30.95 7.11
CA PRO A 358 -2.46 31.40 6.55
C PRO A 358 -3.49 30.26 6.41
N TYR A 359 -3.07 29.00 6.54
CA TYR A 359 -3.89 27.84 6.26
C TYR A 359 -4.30 27.11 7.53
N MET A 360 -5.38 26.33 7.44
CA MET A 360 -5.90 25.48 8.52
C MET A 360 -6.12 26.23 9.86
N GLY A 361 -6.55 27.49 9.79
CA GLY A 361 -6.80 28.31 10.99
C GLY A 361 -5.54 28.58 11.81
N GLY A 362 -4.40 28.81 11.15
CA GLY A 362 -3.12 29.07 11.83
C GLY A 362 -2.24 27.84 12.02
N ARG A 363 -2.69 26.66 11.59
CA ARG A 363 -2.03 25.37 11.82
C ARG A 363 -1.22 24.87 10.64
N MET A 364 -1.25 25.56 9.51
CA MET A 364 -0.42 25.25 8.36
C MET A 364 0.22 26.51 7.83
N GLY A 365 1.53 26.42 7.62
CA GLY A 365 2.36 27.48 7.08
C GLY A 365 2.25 27.63 5.57
N ASP A 366 2.84 28.70 5.04
CA ASP A 366 2.90 29.00 3.61
C ASP A 366 4.08 28.34 2.89
N GLY A 367 4.94 27.61 3.62
CA GLY A 367 6.18 27.00 3.12
C GLY A 367 7.35 27.96 3.00
N ASN A 368 7.19 29.22 3.41
CA ASN A 368 8.24 30.23 3.39
C ASN A 368 8.93 30.34 4.74
N TRP A 369 10.00 29.57 4.88
CA TRP A 369 10.85 29.59 6.06
C TRP A 369 12.20 30.28 5.79
N ASN A 370 12.79 30.81 6.86
CA ASN A 370 14.00 31.63 6.76
C ASN A 370 15.28 30.77 6.78
N LEU A 371 15.57 30.14 5.64
CA LEU A 371 16.80 29.36 5.43
C LEU A 371 18.07 30.18 5.68
N SER A 372 18.11 31.45 5.23
CA SER A 372 19.31 32.29 5.35
C SER A 372 19.69 32.53 6.82
N THR A 373 18.73 32.84 7.68
CA THR A 373 18.98 33.02 9.11
C THR A 373 19.32 31.69 9.80
N TYR A 374 18.64 30.59 9.45
CA TYR A 374 18.99 29.26 9.96
C TYR A 374 20.44 28.89 9.62
N TRP A 375 20.81 29.07 8.36
CA TRP A 375 22.10 28.66 7.84
C TRP A 375 23.24 29.49 8.43
N SER A 376 23.11 30.82 8.44
CA SER A 376 24.10 31.73 9.03
C SER A 376 24.26 31.54 10.54
N THR A 377 23.19 31.16 11.26
CA THR A 377 23.22 30.93 12.70
C THR A 377 23.87 29.58 13.07
N ASN A 378 23.63 28.53 12.29
CA ASN A 378 24.10 27.18 12.60
C ASN A 378 25.42 26.80 11.91
N PHE A 379 25.71 27.38 10.75
CA PHE A 379 26.82 26.98 9.88
C PHE A 379 27.72 28.15 9.45
N GLN A 380 27.47 29.36 9.95
CA GLN A 380 28.32 30.54 9.74
C GLN A 380 28.57 30.80 8.25
N SER A 381 29.82 30.67 7.79
CA SER A 381 30.27 30.89 6.42
C SER A 381 30.31 29.61 5.57
N THR A 382 29.88 28.48 6.11
CA THR A 382 29.80 27.21 5.37
C THR A 382 28.86 27.37 4.18
N THR A 383 29.24 26.84 3.03
CA THR A 383 28.41 26.93 1.82
C THR A 383 27.27 25.91 1.81
N HIS A 384 26.09 26.32 1.34
CA HIS A 384 25.01 25.42 0.93
C HIS A 384 24.86 25.40 -0.61
N PRO A 385 24.07 24.48 -1.19
CA PRO A 385 23.77 24.50 -2.61
C PRO A 385 23.16 25.84 -3.05
N SER A 386 23.76 26.51 -4.02
CA SER A 386 23.30 27.83 -4.52
C SER A 386 21.87 27.82 -5.08
N ALA A 387 21.40 26.65 -5.55
CA ALA A 387 20.02 26.49 -6.00
C ALA A 387 18.98 26.75 -4.89
N TRP A 388 19.37 26.69 -3.61
CA TRP A 388 18.49 26.92 -2.47
C TRP A 388 18.14 28.39 -2.25
N ASP A 389 18.93 29.30 -2.80
CA ASP A 389 18.65 30.74 -2.75
C ASP A 389 17.49 31.12 -3.67
N THR A 390 17.34 30.41 -4.80
CA THR A 390 16.25 30.62 -5.76
C THR A 390 15.06 29.69 -5.49
N THR A 391 15.35 28.43 -5.17
CA THR A 391 14.35 27.39 -4.92
C THR A 391 14.57 26.85 -3.52
N LYS A 392 13.87 27.43 -2.53
CA LYS A 392 14.01 27.02 -1.14
C LYS A 392 13.85 25.49 -0.99
N PRO A 393 14.70 24.81 -0.23
CA PRO A 393 14.55 23.39 0.06
C PRO A 393 13.45 23.14 1.08
N THR A 394 13.00 21.89 1.18
CA THR A 394 12.25 21.41 2.35
C THR A 394 13.19 21.34 3.56
N ARG A 395 12.64 21.40 4.78
CA ARG A 395 13.45 21.23 6.00
C ARG A 395 14.05 19.84 6.06
N TYR A 396 13.34 18.83 5.57
CA TYR A 396 13.86 17.46 5.48
C TYR A 396 15.08 17.37 4.54
N GLN A 397 15.07 18.06 3.39
CA GLN A 397 16.23 18.14 2.49
C GLN A 397 17.45 18.76 3.17
N VAL A 398 17.25 19.83 3.95
CA VAL A 398 18.32 20.47 4.73
C VAL A 398 18.85 19.52 5.80
N TYR A 399 17.97 18.85 6.55
CA TYR A 399 18.36 17.85 7.54
C TYR A 399 19.19 16.70 6.94
N LYS A 400 18.80 16.17 5.78
CA LYS A 400 19.56 15.12 5.08
C LYS A 400 20.89 15.64 4.54
N TYR A 401 20.94 16.87 4.05
CA TYR A 401 22.17 17.50 3.59
C TYR A 401 23.17 17.67 4.74
N GLU A 402 22.72 18.09 5.93
CA GLU A 402 23.57 18.20 7.12
C GLU A 402 24.24 16.87 7.48
N ILE A 403 23.50 15.77 7.38
CA ILE A 403 24.02 14.41 7.61
C ILE A 403 25.01 14.01 6.52
N ALA A 404 24.65 14.20 5.25
CA ALA A 404 25.46 13.77 4.11
C ALA A 404 26.78 14.55 3.97
N ASN A 405 26.85 15.78 4.46
CA ASN A 405 28.02 16.67 4.33
C ASN A 405 28.80 16.85 5.64
N ASN A 406 28.63 15.94 6.61
CA ASN A 406 29.33 15.98 7.90
C ASN A 406 29.12 17.27 8.71
N LEU A 407 27.98 17.95 8.55
CA LEU A 407 27.67 19.19 9.25
C LEU A 407 27.00 18.97 10.62
N VAL A 408 26.65 17.72 10.94
CA VAL A 408 26.03 17.35 12.22
C VAL A 408 26.87 17.78 13.41
N GLY A 409 28.20 17.58 13.35
CA GLY A 409 29.13 17.98 14.41
C GLY A 409 29.53 19.46 14.37
N HIS A 410 29.07 20.24 13.39
CA HIS A 410 29.42 21.65 13.27
C HIS A 410 28.72 22.45 14.37
N ALA A 411 29.45 23.22 15.17
CA ALA A 411 28.84 24.05 16.21
C ALA A 411 28.13 25.27 15.59
N SER A 412 26.93 25.57 16.06
CA SER A 412 26.27 26.86 15.80
C SER A 412 26.99 28.01 16.50
N ASN A 413 26.57 29.25 16.24
CA ASN A 413 27.14 30.43 16.89
C ASN A 413 27.01 30.41 18.42
N GLY A 414 25.98 29.73 18.95
CA GLY A 414 25.73 29.52 20.38
C GLY A 414 26.24 28.17 20.90
N GLY A 415 27.01 27.42 20.10
CA GLY A 415 27.71 26.21 20.51
C GLY A 415 26.92 24.89 20.41
N GLU A 416 25.67 24.90 19.92
CA GLU A 416 24.90 23.67 19.71
C GLU A 416 25.47 22.86 18.54
N VAL A 417 25.65 21.56 18.76
CA VAL A 417 25.93 20.57 17.71
C VAL A 417 24.73 19.63 17.56
N GLY A 418 24.56 19.08 16.35
CA GLY A 418 23.56 18.05 16.08
C GLY A 418 23.98 16.65 16.51
N THR A 419 25.22 16.43 16.94
CA THR A 419 25.69 15.13 17.44
C THR A 419 25.06 14.83 18.81
N PRO A 420 24.36 13.69 18.97
CA PRO A 420 23.80 13.32 20.27
C PRO A 420 24.88 13.19 21.35
N PRO A 421 24.66 13.67 22.59
CA PRO A 421 25.61 13.49 23.69
C PRO A 421 25.91 12.00 23.95
N ASN A 422 27.16 11.65 24.28
CA ASN A 422 27.58 10.26 24.53
C ASN A 422 26.87 9.59 25.72
N ALA A 423 26.26 10.38 26.61
CA ALA A 423 25.46 9.86 27.72
C ALA A 423 23.97 9.64 27.36
N CYS A 424 23.55 10.03 26.16
CA CYS A 424 22.33 9.48 25.58
C CYS A 424 22.61 8.07 25.05
N LEU A 425 21.55 7.34 24.71
CA LEU A 425 21.68 6.11 23.95
C LEU A 425 22.39 6.37 22.61
N ALA A 426 23.06 5.33 22.08
CA ALA A 426 23.70 5.41 20.77
C ALA A 426 22.69 5.82 19.69
N PRO A 427 23.07 6.71 18.74
CA PRO A 427 22.17 7.12 17.67
C PRO A 427 21.77 5.94 16.79
N VAL A 428 20.49 5.88 16.39
CA VAL A 428 20.01 4.89 15.44
C VAL A 428 20.22 5.44 14.03
N THR A 429 21.03 4.74 13.23
CA THR A 429 21.40 5.13 11.86
C THR A 429 20.80 4.23 10.77
N THR A 430 20.20 3.10 11.15
CA THR A 430 19.58 2.16 10.20
C THR A 430 18.28 2.71 9.60
N VAL A 431 17.65 3.68 10.26
CA VAL A 431 16.43 4.36 9.81
C VAL A 431 16.48 5.83 10.22
N ASP A 432 15.80 6.70 9.46
CA ASP A 432 15.67 8.12 9.82
C ASP A 432 14.68 8.29 10.98
N ARG A 433 15.20 8.44 12.21
CA ARG A 433 14.41 8.60 13.43
C ARG A 433 13.57 9.87 13.49
N ARG A 434 13.80 10.88 12.63
CA ARG A 434 12.94 12.07 12.56
C ARG A 434 11.76 11.93 11.61
N LEU A 435 11.65 10.81 10.89
CA LEU A 435 10.45 10.50 10.11
C LEU A 435 9.42 9.79 11.00
N LEU A 436 8.19 10.28 10.93
CA LEU A 436 6.99 9.61 11.37
C LEU A 436 6.28 9.05 10.16
N TYR A 437 5.81 7.83 10.31
CA TYR A 437 5.01 7.20 9.28
C TYR A 437 3.58 7.14 9.81
N GLY A 438 2.64 7.76 9.10
CA GLY A 438 1.23 7.82 9.50
C GLY A 438 0.26 7.53 8.36
N ALA A 439 -0.79 6.76 8.65
CA ALA A 439 -1.89 6.52 7.71
C ALA A 439 -2.72 7.80 7.53
N ILE A 440 -2.90 8.26 6.31
CA ILE A 440 -3.71 9.43 5.99
C ILE A 440 -5.16 8.98 5.79
N LEU A 441 -6.08 9.59 6.56
CA LEU A 441 -7.51 9.34 6.50
C LEU A 441 -8.26 10.62 6.08
N ASN A 442 -9.22 10.51 5.17
CA ASN A 442 -10.14 11.61 4.84
C ASN A 442 -11.24 11.69 5.92
N CYS A 443 -10.92 12.31 7.06
CA CYS A 443 -11.74 12.28 8.26
C CYS A 443 -13.12 12.93 8.09
N ASN A 444 -13.24 14.00 7.30
CA ASN A 444 -14.54 14.62 7.02
C ASN A 444 -15.40 13.69 6.15
N ALA A 445 -14.83 13.07 5.11
CA ALA A 445 -15.52 12.12 4.25
C ALA A 445 -15.96 10.87 5.02
N LEU A 446 -15.10 10.38 5.93
CA LEU A 446 -15.43 9.28 6.83
C LEU A 446 -16.60 9.62 7.75
N GLN A 447 -16.57 10.81 8.37
CA GLN A 447 -17.66 11.28 9.21
C GLN A 447 -18.97 11.44 8.43
N ALA A 448 -18.92 11.99 7.22
CA ALA A 448 -20.08 12.10 6.33
C ALA A 448 -20.63 10.73 5.92
N ALA A 449 -19.77 9.70 5.82
CA ALA A 449 -20.16 8.31 5.56
C ALA A 449 -20.67 7.58 6.83
N GLY A 450 -20.80 8.27 7.97
CA GLY A 450 -21.29 7.69 9.23
C GLY A 450 -20.21 7.05 10.11
N ASN A 451 -18.94 7.11 9.72
CA ASN A 451 -17.81 6.64 10.53
C ASN A 451 -17.38 7.75 11.49
N ASN A 452 -18.06 7.84 12.63
CA ASN A 452 -17.67 8.78 13.68
C ASN A 452 -16.34 8.35 14.31
N LEU A 453 -15.28 9.14 14.09
CA LEU A 453 -13.94 8.94 14.65
C LEU A 453 -13.86 9.27 16.16
N ASN A 454 -14.98 9.16 16.88
CA ASN A 454 -15.09 9.48 18.29
C ASN A 454 -14.79 8.22 19.12
N GLY A 455 -13.51 7.85 19.22
CA GLY A 455 -13.08 6.75 20.07
C GLY A 455 -12.37 5.61 19.32
N ASN A 456 -12.69 4.36 19.68
CA ASN A 456 -12.24 3.18 18.94
C ASN A 456 -13.16 3.00 17.74
N SER A 457 -12.61 3.20 16.55
CA SER A 457 -13.27 3.00 15.26
C SER A 457 -12.54 1.88 14.53
N THR A 458 -13.29 1.00 13.87
CA THR A 458 -12.74 -0.15 13.15
C THR A 458 -12.95 -0.04 11.65
N ASN A 459 -12.07 -0.69 10.88
CA ASN A 459 -12.16 -0.78 9.42
C ASN A 459 -12.22 0.57 8.69
N LEU A 460 -11.41 1.54 9.12
CA LEU A 460 -11.33 2.83 8.45
C LEU A 460 -10.49 2.71 7.17
N PRO A 461 -11.01 3.09 5.98
CA PRO A 461 -10.24 3.08 4.75
C PRO A 461 -9.15 4.15 4.77
N VAL A 462 -7.94 3.76 4.34
CA VAL A 462 -6.77 4.64 4.24
C VAL A 462 -6.69 5.25 2.85
N GLU A 463 -6.48 6.57 2.76
CA GLU A 463 -6.30 7.29 1.49
C GLU A 463 -4.88 7.06 0.92
N ALA A 464 -3.89 7.20 1.79
CA ALA A 464 -2.48 6.94 1.51
C ALA A 464 -1.73 6.71 2.83
N PHE A 465 -0.59 6.03 2.78
CA PHE A 465 0.40 6.10 3.84
C PHE A 465 1.39 7.22 3.52
N ALA A 466 1.90 7.89 4.55
CA ALA A 466 2.81 9.01 4.33
C ALA A 466 3.95 9.02 5.34
N SER A 467 5.07 9.62 4.94
CA SER A 467 6.16 9.99 5.83
C SER A 467 6.13 11.48 6.12
N PHE A 468 6.29 11.82 7.39
CA PHE A 468 6.27 13.17 7.92
C PHE A 468 7.56 13.42 8.69
N PHE A 469 8.28 14.47 8.34
CA PHE A 469 9.49 14.86 9.06
C PHE A 469 9.14 15.75 10.25
N ILE A 470 9.50 15.33 11.47
CA ILE A 470 9.33 16.16 12.67
C ILE A 470 10.44 17.20 12.71
N THR A 471 10.05 18.48 12.74
CA THR A 471 11.01 19.60 12.67
C THR A 471 11.52 20.03 14.04
N GLN A 472 10.73 19.82 15.09
CA GLN A 472 11.03 20.27 16.44
C GLN A 472 10.48 19.34 17.52
N PRO A 473 11.06 19.36 18.74
CA PRO A 473 10.53 18.64 19.88
C PRO A 473 9.08 19.00 20.20
N VAL A 474 8.36 18.03 20.75
CA VAL A 474 6.98 18.22 21.22
C VAL A 474 7.02 18.95 22.55
N SER A 475 6.36 20.11 22.59
CA SER A 475 6.24 20.89 23.82
C SER A 475 5.30 20.24 24.83
N GLY A 476 5.53 20.52 26.12
CA GLY A 476 4.86 19.89 27.27
C GLY A 476 3.35 19.69 27.11
N ALA A 477 2.79 18.70 27.83
CA ALA A 477 1.36 18.35 27.83
C ALA A 477 0.37 19.54 27.97
N ASN A 478 0.79 20.64 28.62
CA ASN A 478 0.00 21.86 28.78
C ASN A 478 -0.19 22.67 27.48
N ASN A 479 0.58 22.39 26.43
CA ASN A 479 0.49 23.04 25.11
C ASN A 479 -0.19 22.15 24.06
N GLY A 480 -1.05 21.22 24.49
CA GLY A 480 -1.88 20.42 23.58
C GLY A 480 -1.16 19.27 22.84
N GLY A 481 0.13 19.04 23.11
CA GLY A 481 0.88 17.93 22.50
C GLY A 481 1.04 18.03 20.98
N SER A 482 1.07 19.26 20.45
CA SER A 482 1.22 19.50 19.02
C SER A 482 2.55 18.97 18.48
N VAL A 483 2.50 18.28 17.35
CA VAL A 483 3.66 17.80 16.61
C VAL A 483 3.77 18.62 15.32
N PHE A 484 4.89 19.31 15.14
CA PHE A 484 5.14 20.08 13.92
C PHE A 484 5.86 19.20 12.91
N THR A 485 5.24 19.03 11.75
CA THR A 485 5.72 18.14 10.72
C THR A 485 5.73 18.79 9.35
N GLU A 486 6.61 18.30 8.49
CA GLU A 486 6.62 18.58 7.06
C GLU A 486 6.31 17.27 6.33
N LEU A 487 5.36 17.27 5.40
CA LEU A 487 5.07 16.09 4.58
C LEU A 487 6.28 15.83 3.67
N VAL A 488 6.77 14.59 3.64
CA VAL A 488 7.96 14.21 2.86
C VAL A 488 7.59 13.38 1.64
N ASP A 489 6.71 12.40 1.83
CA ASP A 489 6.31 11.50 0.76
C ASP A 489 4.97 10.83 1.10
N ILE A 490 4.29 10.33 0.07
CA ILE A 490 3.06 9.55 0.16
C ILE A 490 3.17 8.28 -0.70
N THR A 491 2.43 7.26 -0.34
CA THR A 491 2.27 6.06 -1.18
C THR A 491 1.31 6.33 -2.33
N GLY A 492 1.54 5.69 -3.47
CA GLY A 492 0.69 5.82 -4.65
C GLY A 492 1.04 7.02 -5.52
N ARG A 493 0.06 7.54 -6.27
CA ARG A 493 0.29 8.56 -7.30
C ARG A 493 0.89 9.84 -6.72
N GLY A 494 1.98 10.32 -7.34
CA GLY A 494 2.67 11.54 -6.95
C GLY A 494 3.74 11.34 -5.86
N GLY A 495 3.80 10.15 -5.26
CA GLY A 495 4.87 9.79 -4.35
C GLY A 495 6.23 9.64 -5.06
N SER A 496 7.30 9.79 -4.29
CA SER A 496 8.69 9.66 -4.75
C SER A 496 9.24 8.23 -4.57
N GLY A 497 8.41 7.28 -4.14
CA GLY A 497 8.77 5.86 -3.95
C GLY A 497 9.60 5.57 -2.70
N THR A 498 9.78 6.55 -1.81
CA THR A 498 10.59 6.34 -0.58
C THR A 498 9.91 5.40 0.41
N LEU A 499 8.59 5.21 0.26
CA LEU A 499 7.74 4.34 1.07
C LEU A 499 7.58 2.92 0.51
N ASP A 500 8.11 2.64 -0.69
CA ASP A 500 7.90 1.35 -1.38
C ASP A 500 8.50 0.18 -0.61
N ASN A 501 9.61 0.41 0.12
CA ASN A 501 10.22 -0.61 0.98
C ASN A 501 9.38 -0.97 2.21
N PHE A 502 8.41 -0.12 2.58
CA PHE A 502 7.48 -0.36 3.69
C PHE A 502 6.16 -0.94 3.19
N LEU A 503 5.80 -0.68 1.93
CA LEU A 503 4.62 -1.22 1.27
C LEU A 503 4.77 -2.72 1.02
N ARG A 504 3.68 -3.44 1.29
CA ARG A 504 3.45 -4.81 0.85
C ARG A 504 2.19 -4.82 0.02
N ASP A 505 2.41 -4.89 -1.28
CA ASP A 505 1.37 -4.98 -2.30
C ASP A 505 1.26 -6.45 -2.72
N GLU A 506 0.13 -7.06 -2.40
CA GLU A 506 -0.14 -8.47 -2.60
C GLU A 506 -1.39 -8.60 -3.48
N ALA A 507 -1.16 -8.84 -4.78
CA ALA A 507 -2.20 -9.38 -5.66
C ALA A 507 -2.24 -10.89 -5.49
N GLN A 508 -3.39 -11.43 -5.10
CA GLN A 508 -3.56 -12.85 -4.80
C GLN A 508 -4.74 -13.45 -5.57
N LEU A 509 -4.57 -14.68 -6.05
CA LEU A 509 -5.66 -15.52 -6.56
C LEU A 509 -6.41 -16.16 -5.40
N TYR A 510 -7.72 -16.06 -5.44
CA TYR A 510 -8.62 -16.68 -4.47
C TYR A 510 -9.32 -17.90 -5.05
N ARG A 511 -9.61 -17.91 -6.35
CA ARG A 511 -10.34 -18.97 -7.04
C ARG A 511 -9.91 -19.10 -8.49
#